data_AF-A0A074YL90-F1
#
_entry.id   AF-A0A074YL90-F1
#
_cell.length_a   1.000
_cell.length_b   1.000
_cell.length_c   1.000
_cell.angle_alpha   90.00
_cell.angle_beta   90.00
_cell.angle_gamma   90.00
#
_symmetry.space_group_name_H-M   'P 1'
#
loop_
_entity.id
_entity.type
_entity.pdbx_description
1 polymer ?
#
loop_
_entity_poly.entity_id
_entity_poly.type
_entity_poly.pdbx_seq_one_letter_code
_entity_poly.pdbx_strand_id
1 'polypeptide(L)'
;MASTVTFSTLSCKKAASIDALPDELILIILGHLDYPFLLAVTRVSHRLRAISLDRVLFSQLLQNSTHVLSSFLPQRPLLRSLQPPASAIYLTRTHVAARRLHFRLLSATLNRSLSRRPSVSSLVNARILPRDCCRRDHLTGEIIVAPSGLFENKRKLELTKFKEGMRIWLEKKARAIKKHKSNVGGVGILVWRFSKKGKAANRPPSESCLDSRTCSETDRVSSLRRFWEDVGVGRT
;
A
#
# COMPACT_ATOMS: atom_id res chain seq x y z
N MET A 1 -91.86 31.60 -5.24
CA MET A 1 -91.22 32.35 -4.15
C MET A 1 -90.78 31.38 -3.08
N ALA A 2 -89.52 31.53 -2.64
CA ALA A 2 -88.88 31.01 -1.44
C ALA A 2 -88.87 29.49 -1.18
N SER A 3 -87.72 28.92 -1.55
CA SER A 3 -87.01 27.79 -0.97
C SER A 3 -87.07 27.71 0.57
N THR A 4 -87.05 26.49 1.10
CA THR A 4 -86.31 26.15 2.33
C THR A 4 -86.20 24.63 2.42
N VAL A 5 -85.06 24.10 1.95
CA VAL A 5 -84.63 22.73 2.29
C VAL A 5 -83.46 22.88 3.24
N THR A 6 -83.68 22.42 4.46
CA THR A 6 -82.77 22.44 5.59
C THR A 6 -81.54 21.57 5.32
N PHE A 7 -80.36 22.17 5.36
CA PHE A 7 -79.09 21.47 5.46
C PHE A 7 -78.94 20.92 6.88
N SER A 8 -78.88 19.59 7.01
CA SER A 8 -78.52 18.94 8.26
C SER A 8 -77.29 18.04 8.08
N THR A 9 -76.24 18.44 8.80
CA THR A 9 -75.26 17.60 9.51
C THR A 9 -74.35 16.66 8.71
N LEU A 10 -73.05 16.99 8.69
CA LEU A 10 -71.95 16.03 8.58
C LEU A 10 -70.95 16.39 9.70
N SER A 11 -71.09 15.86 10.91
CA SER A 11 -70.76 14.49 11.32
C SER A 11 -69.31 14.12 11.00
N CYS A 12 -68.48 14.20 12.05
CA CYS A 12 -67.21 13.51 12.30
C CYS A 12 -66.38 13.13 11.05
N LYS A 13 -65.27 13.85 10.83
CA LYS A 13 -64.24 13.54 9.84
C LYS A 13 -63.61 12.17 10.12
N LYS A 14 -64.29 11.09 9.73
CA LYS A 14 -63.66 9.79 9.46
C LYS A 14 -62.59 10.05 8.41
N ALA A 15 -61.35 9.60 8.68
CA ALA A 15 -60.31 9.56 7.65
C ALA A 15 -60.93 8.97 6.38
N ALA A 16 -60.84 9.69 5.26
CA ALA A 16 -61.40 9.24 3.99
C ALA A 16 -60.82 7.86 3.68
N SER A 17 -61.62 6.81 3.87
CA SER A 17 -61.21 5.45 3.54
C SER A 17 -61.06 5.37 2.02
N ILE A 18 -60.17 4.50 1.55
CA ILE A 18 -59.97 4.26 0.11
C ILE A 18 -61.28 3.85 -0.59
N ASP A 19 -62.23 3.30 0.18
CA ASP A 19 -63.57 2.94 -0.26
C ASP A 19 -64.49 4.14 -0.55
N ALA A 20 -64.12 5.37 -0.15
CA ALA A 20 -64.85 6.60 -0.47
C ALA A 20 -64.38 7.25 -1.78
N LEU A 21 -63.25 6.79 -2.34
CA LEU A 21 -62.67 7.31 -3.57
C LEU A 21 -63.42 6.76 -4.79
N PRO A 22 -63.66 7.53 -5.87
CA PRO A 22 -64.23 7.00 -7.12
C PRO A 22 -63.34 5.96 -7.79
N ASP A 23 -63.94 5.04 -8.55
CA ASP A 23 -63.25 3.90 -9.18
C ASP A 23 -62.09 4.35 -10.10
N GLU A 24 -62.24 5.47 -10.81
CA GLU A 24 -61.22 6.03 -11.70
C GLU A 24 -59.91 6.36 -10.97
N LEU A 25 -60.01 6.95 -9.77
CA LEU A 25 -58.83 7.29 -8.98
C LEU A 25 -58.17 6.04 -8.41
N ILE A 26 -58.99 5.02 -8.06
CA ILE A 26 -58.48 3.73 -7.61
C ILE A 26 -57.75 3.02 -8.74
N LEU A 27 -58.29 3.02 -9.96
CA LEU A 27 -57.64 2.45 -11.14
C LEU A 27 -56.28 3.09 -11.43
N ILE A 28 -56.19 4.42 -11.34
CA ILE A 28 -54.92 5.13 -11.51
C ILE A 28 -53.91 4.70 -10.45
N ILE A 29 -54.31 4.63 -9.18
CA ILE A 29 -53.44 4.20 -8.09
C ILE A 29 -52.96 2.76 -8.32
N LEU A 30 -53.88 1.85 -8.60
CA LEU A 30 -53.58 0.43 -8.81
C LEU A 30 -52.76 0.17 -10.08
N GLY A 31 -52.84 1.04 -11.10
CA GLY A 31 -52.02 0.98 -12.30
C GLY A 31 -50.52 1.26 -12.06
N HIS A 32 -50.16 1.79 -10.88
CA HIS A 32 -48.76 2.01 -10.47
C HIS A 32 -48.23 0.93 -9.51
N LEU A 33 -49.07 -0.03 -9.09
CA LEU A 33 -48.67 -1.11 -8.19
C LEU A 33 -48.17 -2.32 -8.98
N ASP A 34 -47.12 -2.97 -8.49
CA ASP A 34 -46.67 -4.25 -9.05
C ASP A 34 -47.67 -5.39 -8.75
N TYR A 35 -47.63 -6.43 -9.58
CA TYR A 35 -48.48 -7.62 -9.48
C TYR A 35 -48.65 -8.22 -8.06
N PRO A 36 -47.60 -8.40 -7.23
CA PRO A 36 -47.78 -8.93 -5.87
C PRO A 36 -48.60 -8.01 -4.96
N PHE A 37 -48.51 -6.70 -5.14
CA PHE A 37 -49.28 -5.73 -4.34
C PHE A 37 -50.74 -5.65 -4.79
N LEU A 38 -51.02 -5.80 -6.08
CA LEU A 38 -52.39 -5.96 -6.61
C LEU A 38 -53.07 -7.19 -6.01
N LEU A 39 -52.35 -8.32 -5.94
CA LEU A 39 -52.84 -9.54 -5.29
C LEU A 39 -53.16 -9.32 -3.80
N ALA A 40 -52.33 -8.57 -3.09
CA ALA A 40 -52.60 -8.22 -1.69
C ALA A 40 -53.87 -7.36 -1.56
N VAL A 41 -54.05 -6.38 -2.44
CA VAL A 41 -55.21 -5.49 -2.47
C VAL A 41 -56.53 -6.26 -2.68
N THR A 42 -56.53 -7.31 -3.50
CA THR A 42 -57.73 -8.15 -3.73
C THR A 42 -58.26 -8.84 -2.46
N ARG A 43 -57.41 -8.99 -1.44
CA ARG A 43 -57.77 -9.62 -0.16
C ARG A 43 -58.29 -8.63 0.87
N VAL A 44 -58.09 -7.32 0.66
CA VAL A 44 -58.47 -6.28 1.62
C VAL A 44 -59.94 -5.91 1.50
N SER A 45 -60.47 -5.79 0.28
CA SER A 45 -61.89 -5.49 0.08
C SER A 45 -62.46 -6.09 -1.21
N HIS A 46 -63.77 -6.37 -1.21
CA HIS A 46 -64.49 -6.90 -2.38
C HIS A 46 -64.54 -5.90 -3.53
N ARG A 47 -64.66 -4.61 -3.23
CA ARG A 47 -64.66 -3.53 -4.21
C ARG A 47 -63.29 -3.45 -4.91
N LEU A 48 -62.22 -3.41 -4.15
CA LEU A 48 -60.86 -3.41 -4.70
C LEU A 48 -60.55 -4.69 -5.46
N ARG A 49 -61.09 -5.84 -5.02
CA ARG A 49 -61.01 -7.08 -5.79
C ARG A 49 -61.65 -6.96 -7.18
N ALA A 50 -62.85 -6.37 -7.29
CA ALA A 50 -63.49 -6.17 -8.59
C ALA A 50 -62.67 -5.23 -9.50
N ILE A 51 -62.19 -4.11 -8.96
CA ILE A 51 -61.41 -3.11 -9.71
C ILE A 51 -60.04 -3.64 -10.12
N SER A 52 -59.36 -4.38 -9.23
CA SER A 52 -58.07 -5.02 -9.52
C SER A 52 -58.14 -6.10 -10.60
N LEU A 53 -59.35 -6.62 -10.87
CA LEU A 53 -59.60 -7.62 -11.92
C LEU A 53 -60.01 -6.99 -13.25
N ASP A 54 -60.00 -5.65 -13.36
CA ASP A 54 -60.38 -4.96 -14.57
C ASP A 54 -59.37 -5.17 -15.71
N ARG A 55 -59.89 -5.35 -16.93
CA ARG A 55 -59.09 -5.57 -18.14
C ARG A 55 -58.29 -4.35 -18.53
N VAL A 56 -58.83 -3.15 -18.33
CA VAL A 56 -58.16 -1.88 -18.68
C VAL A 56 -56.87 -1.73 -17.88
N LEU A 57 -56.96 -1.93 -16.57
CA LEU A 57 -55.82 -1.92 -15.66
C LEU A 57 -54.74 -2.93 -16.07
N PHE A 58 -55.11 -4.20 -16.34
CA PHE A 58 -54.13 -5.20 -16.75
C PHE A 58 -53.51 -4.92 -18.11
N SER A 59 -54.26 -4.34 -19.05
CA SER A 59 -53.72 -3.94 -20.35
C SER A 59 -52.65 -2.85 -20.21
N GLN A 60 -52.87 -1.86 -19.35
CA GLN A 60 -51.92 -0.79 -19.06
C GLN A 60 -50.67 -1.32 -18.36
N LEU A 61 -50.83 -2.20 -17.35
CA LEU A 61 -49.70 -2.84 -16.67
C LEU A 61 -48.88 -3.72 -17.61
N LEU A 62 -49.53 -4.43 -18.53
CA LEU A 62 -48.83 -5.23 -19.54
C LEU A 62 -48.03 -4.34 -20.49
N GLN A 63 -48.59 -3.22 -20.94
CA GLN A 63 -47.87 -2.26 -21.79
C GLN A 63 -46.68 -1.65 -21.04
N ASN A 64 -46.89 -1.20 -19.80
CA ASN A 64 -45.84 -0.62 -18.96
C ASN A 64 -44.72 -1.63 -18.68
N SER A 65 -45.06 -2.87 -18.29
CA SER A 65 -44.05 -3.90 -18.05
C SER A 65 -43.30 -4.28 -19.34
N THR A 66 -43.99 -4.32 -20.48
CA THR A 66 -43.35 -4.56 -21.78
C THR A 66 -42.37 -3.43 -22.14
N HIS A 67 -42.75 -2.17 -21.92
CA HIS A 67 -41.89 -1.01 -22.16
C HIS A 67 -40.69 -0.96 -21.19
N VAL A 68 -40.92 -1.27 -19.92
CA VAL A 68 -39.87 -1.39 -18.91
C VAL A 68 -38.89 -2.49 -19.32
N LEU A 69 -39.37 -3.69 -19.63
CA LEU A 69 -38.53 -4.80 -20.06
C LEU A 69 -37.77 -4.50 -21.35
N SER A 70 -38.39 -3.85 -22.34
CA SER A 70 -37.71 -3.49 -23.58
C SER A 70 -36.55 -2.51 -23.35
N SER A 71 -36.63 -1.65 -22.33
CA SER A 71 -35.55 -0.74 -21.94
C SER A 71 -34.45 -1.39 -21.11
N PHE A 72 -34.78 -2.32 -20.21
CA PHE A 72 -33.81 -2.95 -19.29
C PHE A 72 -33.12 -4.19 -19.86
N LEU A 73 -33.78 -4.96 -20.73
CA LEU A 73 -33.16 -6.11 -21.38
C LEU A 73 -31.86 -5.78 -22.16
N PRO A 74 -31.77 -4.70 -22.95
CA PRO A 74 -30.53 -4.35 -23.66
C PRO A 74 -29.42 -3.81 -22.74
N GLN A 75 -29.77 -3.26 -21.58
CA GLN A 75 -28.79 -2.82 -20.58
C GLN A 75 -28.16 -3.99 -19.81
N ARG A 76 -28.64 -5.22 -20.04
CA ARG A 76 -28.14 -6.42 -19.36
C ARG A 76 -26.68 -6.67 -19.74
N PRO A 77 -25.77 -6.81 -18.76
CA PRO A 77 -24.38 -7.14 -19.03
C PRO A 77 -24.26 -8.53 -19.67
N LEU A 78 -23.29 -8.67 -20.57
CA LEU A 78 -22.99 -9.94 -21.23
C LEU A 78 -22.58 -11.01 -20.21
N LEU A 79 -22.94 -12.27 -20.48
CA LEU A 79 -22.65 -13.38 -19.57
C LEU A 79 -21.15 -13.53 -19.25
N ARG A 80 -20.28 -13.23 -20.21
CA ARG A 80 -18.82 -13.25 -20.03
C ARG A 80 -18.29 -12.22 -19.03
N SER A 81 -18.96 -11.07 -18.85
CA SER A 81 -18.55 -10.08 -17.85
C SER A 81 -19.02 -10.45 -16.44
N LEU A 82 -20.08 -11.26 -16.35
CA LEU A 82 -20.60 -11.81 -15.10
C LEU A 82 -19.81 -13.05 -14.60
N GLN A 83 -18.98 -13.62 -15.47
CA GLN A 83 -18.14 -14.78 -15.18
C GLN A 83 -16.71 -14.38 -14.75
N PRO A 84 -16.00 -15.27 -14.04
CA PRO A 84 -14.59 -15.08 -13.74
C PRO A 84 -13.76 -14.95 -15.03
N PRO A 85 -12.74 -14.08 -15.09
CA PRO A 85 -12.05 -13.42 -13.97
C PRO A 85 -12.61 -12.05 -13.57
N ALA A 86 -13.52 -11.47 -14.37
CA ALA A 86 -13.97 -10.09 -14.18
C ALA A 86 -14.91 -9.93 -12.98
N SER A 87 -15.82 -10.89 -12.76
CA SER A 87 -16.71 -10.88 -11.60
C SER A 87 -17.06 -12.29 -11.13
N ALA A 88 -17.58 -12.38 -9.91
CA ALA A 88 -17.91 -13.65 -9.24
C ALA A 88 -19.42 -13.93 -9.18
N ILE A 89 -20.22 -13.26 -10.03
CA ILE A 89 -21.68 -13.24 -9.95
C ILE A 89 -22.27 -14.52 -10.53
N TYR A 90 -21.84 -14.92 -11.74
CA TYR A 90 -22.32 -16.13 -12.40
C TYR A 90 -21.24 -17.21 -12.39
N LEU A 91 -21.44 -18.24 -11.56
CA LEU A 91 -20.49 -19.34 -11.38
C LEU A 91 -21.07 -20.63 -11.95
N THR A 92 -20.40 -21.19 -12.94
CA THR A 92 -20.67 -22.53 -13.44
C THR A 92 -20.12 -23.59 -12.47
N ARG A 93 -20.56 -24.84 -12.64
CA ARG A 93 -20.05 -25.98 -11.87
C ARG A 93 -18.52 -26.10 -11.97
N THR A 94 -17.95 -25.79 -13.13
CA THR A 94 -16.50 -25.82 -13.36
C THR A 94 -15.79 -24.73 -12.57
N HIS A 95 -16.32 -23.51 -12.52
CA HIS A 95 -15.73 -22.42 -11.70
C HIS A 95 -15.75 -22.77 -10.21
N VAL A 96 -16.83 -23.37 -9.71
CA VAL A 96 -16.90 -23.79 -8.30
C VAL A 96 -15.89 -24.89 -8.01
N ALA A 97 -15.76 -25.90 -8.89
CA ALA A 97 -14.77 -26.96 -8.75
C ALA A 97 -13.33 -26.41 -8.79
N ALA A 98 -13.03 -25.50 -9.73
CA ALA A 98 -11.74 -24.85 -9.85
C ALA A 98 -11.39 -24.04 -8.59
N ARG A 99 -12.34 -23.33 -7.99
CA ARG A 99 -12.14 -22.62 -6.71
C ARG A 99 -11.81 -23.57 -5.58
N ARG A 100 -12.55 -24.67 -5.44
CA ARG A 100 -12.29 -25.69 -4.41
C ARG A 100 -10.89 -26.27 -4.54
N LEU A 101 -10.48 -26.60 -5.77
CA LEU A 101 -9.13 -27.06 -6.07
C LEU A 101 -8.09 -26.00 -5.72
N HIS A 102 -8.30 -24.76 -6.15
CA HIS A 102 -7.42 -23.63 -5.88
C HIS A 102 -7.21 -23.42 -4.38
N PHE A 103 -8.28 -23.42 -3.58
CA PHE A 103 -8.18 -23.28 -2.12
C PHE A 103 -7.45 -24.46 -1.48
N ARG A 104 -7.66 -25.69 -1.96
CA ARG A 104 -6.90 -26.85 -1.48
C ARG A 104 -5.42 -26.71 -1.78
N LEU A 105 -5.05 -26.31 -3.00
CA LEU A 105 -3.67 -26.06 -3.37
C LEU A 105 -3.04 -24.94 -2.52
N LEU A 106 -3.73 -23.80 -2.40
CA LEU A 106 -3.27 -22.71 -1.54
C LEU A 106 -3.08 -23.16 -0.09
N SER A 107 -4.03 -23.94 0.46
CA SER A 107 -3.91 -24.46 1.82
C SER A 107 -2.70 -25.38 1.97
N ALA A 108 -2.42 -26.25 0.99
CA ALA A 108 -1.25 -27.10 1.00
C ALA A 108 0.05 -26.30 0.88
N THR A 109 0.09 -25.30 0.00
CA THR A 109 1.22 -24.39 -0.16
C THR A 109 1.48 -23.59 1.11
N LEU A 110 0.44 -23.06 1.74
CA LEU A 110 0.52 -22.32 3.00
C LEU A 110 0.95 -23.22 4.15
N ASN A 111 0.42 -24.44 4.26
CA ASN A 111 0.85 -25.39 5.28
C ASN A 111 2.34 -25.72 5.13
N ARG A 112 2.83 -25.86 3.89
CA ARG A 112 4.26 -26.07 3.61
C ARG A 112 5.11 -24.83 3.90
N SER A 113 4.61 -23.62 3.67
CA SER A 113 5.35 -22.39 3.97
C SER A 113 5.39 -22.12 5.48
N LEU A 114 4.30 -22.41 6.20
CA LEU A 114 4.20 -22.29 7.64
C LEU A 114 5.08 -23.31 8.36
N SER A 115 5.19 -24.56 7.86
CA SER A 115 6.11 -25.54 8.45
C SER A 115 7.58 -25.19 8.25
N ARG A 116 7.90 -24.45 7.19
CA ARG A 116 9.25 -23.92 6.90
C ARG A 116 9.49 -22.52 7.47
N ARG A 117 8.55 -22.00 8.29
CA ARG A 117 8.62 -20.64 8.79
C ARG A 117 9.86 -20.46 9.67
N PRO A 118 10.76 -19.51 9.35
CA PRO A 118 11.88 -19.20 10.22
C PRO A 118 11.38 -18.55 11.52
N SER A 119 12.06 -18.84 12.63
CA SER A 119 11.78 -18.21 13.91
C SER A 119 12.05 -16.71 13.87
N VAL A 120 11.37 -15.95 14.73
CA VAL A 120 11.57 -14.49 14.82
C VAL A 120 13.02 -14.16 15.21
N SER A 121 13.66 -14.98 16.06
CA SER A 121 15.07 -14.83 16.41
C SER A 121 16.00 -14.99 15.20
N SER A 122 15.72 -15.95 14.31
CA SER A 122 16.46 -16.13 13.05
C SER A 122 16.33 -14.90 12.15
N LEU A 123 15.13 -14.32 12.05
CA LEU A 123 14.87 -13.10 11.26
C LEU A 123 15.61 -11.87 11.82
N VAL A 124 15.70 -11.74 13.14
CA VAL A 124 16.47 -10.68 13.81
C VAL A 124 17.97 -10.84 13.59
N ASN A 125 18.46 -12.08 13.64
CA ASN A 125 19.86 -12.40 13.39
C ASN A 125 20.24 -12.15 11.92
N ALA A 126 19.35 -12.48 10.99
CA ALA A 126 19.49 -12.18 9.56
C ALA A 126 19.30 -10.69 9.21
N ARG A 127 19.07 -9.80 10.20
CA ARG A 127 18.83 -8.36 10.04
C ARG A 127 17.63 -8.02 9.14
N ILE A 128 16.71 -8.97 8.94
CA ILE A 128 15.45 -8.77 8.22
C ILE A 128 14.47 -8.02 9.12
N LEU A 129 14.39 -8.44 10.39
CA LEU A 129 13.64 -7.74 11.43
C LEU A 129 14.59 -6.93 12.33
N PRO A 130 14.32 -5.63 12.55
CA PRO A 130 15.02 -4.85 13.56
C PRO A 130 14.74 -5.37 14.97
N ARG A 131 15.73 -5.27 15.86
CA ARG A 131 15.60 -5.66 17.26
C ARG A 131 14.56 -4.82 18.00
N ASP A 132 14.43 -3.55 17.62
CA ASP A 132 13.52 -2.60 18.27
C ASP A 132 12.04 -2.91 18.01
N CYS A 133 11.74 -3.70 16.96
CA CYS A 133 10.40 -4.17 16.64
C CYS A 133 10.01 -5.43 17.42
N CYS A 134 10.91 -5.96 18.24
CA CYS A 134 10.73 -7.24 18.91
C CYS A 134 10.69 -7.06 20.43
N ARG A 135 9.73 -7.71 21.09
CA ARG A 135 9.63 -7.78 22.56
C ARG A 135 9.77 -9.23 22.99
N ARG A 136 10.40 -9.48 24.13
CA ARG A 136 10.35 -10.80 24.76
C ARG A 136 8.99 -10.97 25.42
N ASP A 137 8.32 -12.06 25.10
CA ASP A 137 7.11 -12.45 25.80
C ASP A 137 7.47 -12.94 27.21
N HIS A 138 6.65 -12.57 28.18
CA HIS A 138 6.90 -12.90 29.59
C HIS A 138 6.45 -14.32 29.93
N LEU A 139 5.54 -14.89 29.15
CA LEU A 139 4.96 -16.21 29.39
C LEU A 139 5.76 -17.33 28.71
N THR A 140 6.19 -17.11 27.47
CA THR A 140 6.87 -18.13 26.66
C THR A 140 8.38 -17.89 26.56
N GLY A 141 8.87 -16.71 26.95
CA GLY A 141 10.27 -16.31 26.78
C GLY A 141 10.69 -16.11 25.31
N GLU A 142 9.76 -16.31 24.37
CA GLU A 142 10.02 -16.17 22.94
C GLU A 142 10.01 -14.70 22.49
N ILE A 143 10.73 -14.42 21.41
CA ILE A 143 10.80 -13.09 20.82
C ILE A 143 9.59 -12.90 19.91
N ILE A 144 8.66 -12.03 20.30
CA ILE A 144 7.44 -11.71 19.53
C ILE A 144 7.63 -10.37 18.82
N VAL A 145 7.07 -10.24 17.62
CA VAL A 145 7.03 -8.98 16.89
C VAL A 145 6.00 -8.06 17.55
N ALA A 146 6.44 -6.96 18.13
CA ALA A 146 5.58 -5.92 18.65
C ALA A 146 5.21 -4.97 17.49
N PRO A 147 3.92 -4.60 17.33
CA PRO A 147 3.51 -3.61 16.33
C PRO A 147 4.04 -2.24 16.76
N SER A 148 5.24 -1.90 16.28
CA SER A 148 5.87 -0.62 16.57
C SER A 148 5.72 0.29 15.34
N GLY A 149 4.59 0.99 15.27
CA GLY A 149 4.29 1.95 14.20
C GLY A 149 5.23 3.16 14.10
N LEU A 150 6.33 3.18 14.87
CA LEU A 150 7.29 4.30 14.96
C LEU A 150 8.72 3.89 14.57
N PHE A 151 8.98 2.65 14.18
CA PHE A 151 10.34 2.20 13.84
C PHE A 151 10.95 3.01 12.69
N GLU A 152 10.18 3.23 11.63
CA GLU A 152 10.68 3.97 10.46
C GLU A 152 11.06 5.41 10.81
N ASN A 153 10.27 6.06 11.68
CA ASN A 153 10.53 7.41 12.13
C ASN A 153 11.78 7.47 13.01
N LYS A 154 11.94 6.53 13.93
CA LYS A 154 13.16 6.40 14.76
C LYS A 154 14.40 6.18 13.91
N ARG A 155 14.34 5.25 12.95
CA ARG A 155 15.47 4.97 12.04
C ARG A 155 15.84 6.17 11.19
N LYS A 156 14.86 6.90 10.65
CA LYS A 156 15.11 8.15 9.90
C LYS A 156 15.79 9.19 10.79
N LEU A 157 15.33 9.34 12.03
CA LEU A 157 15.96 10.26 12.99
C LEU A 157 17.39 9.85 13.33
N GLU A 158 17.66 8.57 13.55
CA GLU A 158 19.02 8.07 13.81
C GLU A 158 19.95 8.32 12.62
N LEU A 159 19.50 8.08 11.40
CA LEU A 159 20.28 8.35 10.19
C LEU A 159 20.58 9.85 10.02
N THR A 160 19.59 10.72 10.28
CA THR A 160 19.80 12.17 10.19
C THR A 160 20.77 12.66 11.25
N LYS A 161 20.67 12.18 12.50
CA LYS A 161 21.62 12.47 13.59
C LYS A 161 23.02 11.97 13.26
N PHE A 162 23.14 10.77 12.72
CA PHE A 162 24.43 10.20 12.32
C PHE A 162 25.07 11.01 11.18
N LYS A 163 24.29 11.35 10.15
CA LYS A 163 24.75 12.19 9.03
C LYS A 163 25.24 13.55 9.50
N GLU A 164 24.52 14.17 10.42
CA GLU A 164 24.89 15.48 10.96
C GLU A 164 26.11 15.39 11.87
N GLY A 165 26.20 14.35 12.70
CA GLY A 165 27.40 14.05 13.50
C GLY A 165 28.64 13.83 12.63
N MET A 166 28.51 13.09 11.52
CA MET A 166 29.59 12.89 10.55
C MET A 166 30.02 14.20 9.87
N ARG A 167 29.06 15.05 9.49
CA ARG A 167 29.36 16.38 8.90
C ARG A 167 30.23 17.21 9.85
N ILE A 168 29.79 17.34 11.11
CA ILE A 168 30.50 18.11 12.13
C ILE A 168 31.88 17.52 12.41
N TRP A 169 32.00 16.19 12.47
CA TRP A 169 33.28 15.51 12.68
C TRP A 169 34.25 15.74 11.51
N LEU A 170 33.76 15.62 10.27
CA LEU A 170 34.53 15.88 9.06
C LEU A 170 35.01 17.32 9.00
N GLU A 171 34.16 18.29 9.35
CA GLU A 171 34.56 19.70 9.42
C GLU A 171 35.64 19.94 10.48
N LYS A 172 35.50 19.37 11.67
CA LYS A 172 36.52 19.48 12.73
C LYS A 172 37.84 18.85 12.28
N LYS A 173 37.80 17.68 11.65
CA LYS A 173 39.00 17.03 11.08
C LYS A 173 39.61 17.84 9.94
N ALA A 174 38.82 18.38 9.02
CA ALA A 174 39.30 19.25 7.95
C ALA A 174 39.97 20.51 8.49
N ARG A 175 39.40 21.14 9.53
CA ARG A 175 40.00 22.28 10.23
C ARG A 175 41.32 21.89 10.92
N ALA A 176 41.37 20.73 11.57
CA ALA A 176 42.60 20.22 12.19
C ALA A 176 43.69 19.95 11.14
N ILE A 177 43.34 19.35 10.00
CA ILE A 177 44.27 19.13 8.88
C ILE A 177 44.76 20.46 8.31
N LYS A 178 43.87 21.46 8.13
CA LYS A 178 44.24 22.79 7.66
C LYS A 178 45.20 23.50 8.63
N LYS A 179 44.98 23.39 9.94
CA LYS A 179 45.90 23.91 10.98
C LYS A 179 47.24 23.16 11.00
N HIS A 180 47.23 21.84 10.84
CA HIS A 180 48.47 21.08 10.68
C HIS A 180 49.21 21.46 9.39
N LYS A 181 48.51 21.78 8.30
CA LYS A 181 49.11 22.25 7.04
C LYS A 181 49.67 23.69 7.13
N SER A 182 49.16 24.52 8.04
CA SER A 182 49.76 25.84 8.32
C SER A 182 50.95 25.76 9.27
N ASN A 183 50.94 24.85 10.24
CA ASN A 183 52.02 24.69 11.25
C ASN A 183 53.17 23.81 10.77
N VAL A 184 52.87 22.72 10.05
CA VAL A 184 53.86 21.97 9.29
C VAL A 184 54.03 22.73 8.00
N GLY A 185 55.09 23.55 7.92
CA GLY A 185 55.43 24.31 6.73
C GLY A 185 55.15 23.48 5.49
N GLY A 186 54.22 23.95 4.65
CA GLY A 186 53.60 23.13 3.62
C GLY A 186 54.62 22.50 2.68
N VAL A 187 54.15 21.69 1.73
CA VAL A 187 55.01 21.12 0.66
C VAL A 187 55.89 22.21 0.01
N GLY A 188 55.46 23.48 -0.01
CA GLY A 188 56.28 24.63 -0.40
C GLY A 188 57.55 24.88 0.46
N ILE A 189 57.54 24.67 1.78
CA ILE A 189 58.75 24.75 2.64
C ILE A 189 59.67 23.55 2.43
N LEU A 190 59.12 22.36 2.19
CA LEU A 190 59.90 21.17 1.82
C LEU A 190 60.53 21.34 0.42
N VAL A 191 59.76 21.80 -0.56
CA VAL A 191 60.23 22.13 -1.92
C VAL A 191 61.25 23.29 -1.88
N TRP A 192 61.04 24.31 -1.05
CA TRP A 192 62.01 25.39 -0.85
C TRP A 192 63.30 24.87 -0.20
N ARG A 193 63.22 23.98 0.79
CA ARG A 193 64.39 23.31 1.39
C ARG A 193 65.15 22.45 0.38
N PHE A 194 64.47 21.71 -0.48
CA PHE A 194 65.11 20.90 -1.53
C PHE A 194 65.69 21.75 -2.68
N SER A 195 64.99 22.79 -3.11
CA SER A 195 65.48 23.73 -4.15
C SER A 195 66.70 24.53 -3.68
N LYS A 196 66.72 24.95 -2.41
CA LYS A 196 67.88 25.62 -1.81
C LYS A 196 69.09 24.68 -1.65
N LYS A 197 68.84 23.39 -1.42
CA LYS A 197 69.91 22.36 -1.34
C LYS A 197 70.48 21.98 -2.72
N GLY A 198 69.69 22.08 -3.79
CA GLY A 198 70.20 21.96 -5.17
C GLY A 198 71.05 23.15 -5.62
N LYS A 199 70.78 24.36 -5.10
CA LYS A 199 71.54 25.58 -5.46
C LYS A 199 72.88 25.73 -4.73
N ALA A 200 73.11 24.94 -3.67
CA ALA A 200 74.40 24.86 -2.97
C ALA A 200 75.35 23.81 -3.57
N ALA A 201 74.93 23.05 -4.59
CA ALA A 201 75.72 21.99 -5.22
C ALA A 201 76.59 22.47 -6.41
N ASN A 202 76.70 23.78 -6.66
CA ASN A 202 77.68 24.34 -7.60
C ASN A 202 78.90 24.88 -6.86
N ARG A 203 79.64 23.99 -6.21
CA ARG A 203 81.07 24.17 -5.93
C ARG A 203 81.76 22.84 -6.27
N PRO A 204 82.86 22.87 -7.04
CA PRO A 204 83.49 21.65 -7.51
C PRO A 204 84.08 20.86 -6.33
N PRO A 205 83.94 19.53 -6.29
CA PRO A 205 84.65 18.70 -5.33
C PRO A 205 86.05 18.42 -5.83
N SER A 206 87.06 18.81 -5.04
CA SER A 206 88.42 18.25 -5.11
C SER A 206 88.42 16.83 -4.57
N GLU A 207 89.11 15.96 -5.29
CA GLU A 207 89.27 14.52 -5.10
C GLU A 207 89.74 14.11 -3.69
N SER A 208 89.17 13.03 -3.15
CA SER A 208 89.94 11.89 -2.57
C SER A 208 89.04 10.78 -1.99
N CYS A 209 89.48 9.54 -2.26
CA CYS A 209 89.30 8.27 -1.55
C CYS A 209 87.90 7.70 -1.21
N LEU A 210 87.56 6.64 -1.94
CA LEU A 210 87.12 5.30 -1.47
C LEU A 210 86.59 5.19 -0.02
N ASP A 211 85.32 4.81 0.13
CA ASP A 211 84.99 3.46 0.63
C ASP A 211 83.49 3.12 0.51
N SER A 212 83.26 1.87 0.14
CA SER A 212 81.97 1.24 -0.08
C SER A 212 81.15 1.06 1.20
N ARG A 213 79.96 1.68 1.26
CA ARG A 213 78.82 1.19 2.05
C ARG A 213 77.51 1.48 1.31
N THR A 214 77.00 0.47 0.64
CA THR A 214 75.63 0.42 0.14
C THR A 214 74.67 0.23 1.31
N CYS A 215 73.92 1.28 1.67
CA CYS A 215 72.68 1.16 2.43
C CYS A 215 71.56 1.77 1.58
N SER A 216 70.70 0.90 1.06
CA SER A 216 69.55 1.23 0.22
C SER A 216 68.44 1.88 1.04
N GLU A 217 68.41 3.21 1.08
CA GLU A 217 67.30 4.03 1.61
C GLU A 217 66.10 4.12 0.63
N THR A 218 66.04 3.24 -0.37
CA THR A 218 64.93 3.13 -1.35
C THR A 218 63.94 2.02 -1.00
N ASP A 219 64.20 1.22 0.04
CA ASP A 219 63.40 0.02 0.37
C ASP A 219 62.07 0.32 1.10
N ARG A 220 61.84 1.56 1.55
CA ARG A 220 60.58 1.94 2.20
C ARG A 220 59.46 2.31 1.22
N VAL A 221 59.79 2.58 -0.04
CA VAL A 221 58.79 2.97 -1.06
C VAL A 221 58.38 1.75 -1.90
N SER A 222 59.26 0.77 -2.06
CA SER A 222 58.94 -0.54 -2.63
C SER A 222 57.98 -1.34 -1.74
N SER A 223 58.06 -1.19 -0.41
CA SER A 223 57.17 -1.87 0.54
C SER A 223 55.71 -1.40 0.47
N LEU A 224 55.47 -0.11 0.16
CA LEU A 224 54.10 0.41 0.01
C LEU A 224 53.44 -0.06 -1.29
N ARG A 225 54.22 -0.17 -2.37
CA ARG A 225 53.74 -0.68 -3.66
C ARG A 225 53.35 -2.15 -3.55
N ARG A 226 54.18 -2.96 -2.89
CA ARG A 226 53.88 -4.36 -2.56
C ARG A 226 52.68 -4.52 -1.63
N PHE A 227 52.51 -3.63 -0.66
CA PHE A 227 51.36 -3.65 0.25
C PHE A 227 50.01 -3.49 -0.48
N TRP A 228 49.92 -2.61 -1.48
CA TRP A 228 48.69 -2.44 -2.26
C TRP A 228 48.47 -3.54 -3.31
N GLU A 229 49.54 -4.15 -3.81
CA GLU A 229 49.48 -5.31 -4.71
C GLU A 229 48.94 -6.57 -3.97
N ASP A 230 49.30 -6.77 -2.69
CA ASP A 230 48.82 -7.90 -1.87
C ASP A 230 47.34 -7.81 -1.45
N VAL A 231 46.80 -6.59 -1.28
CA VAL A 231 45.39 -6.40 -0.86
C VAL A 231 44.40 -6.71 -2.00
N GLY A 232 44.87 -6.74 -3.26
CA GLY A 232 44.05 -7.00 -4.44
C GLY A 232 43.88 -8.47 -4.84
N VAL A 233 44.67 -9.40 -4.29
CA VAL A 233 44.75 -10.79 -4.77
C VAL A 233 44.12 -11.81 -3.81
N GLY A 234 43.67 -11.39 -2.62
CA GLY A 234 43.06 -12.29 -1.63
C GLY A 234 41.54 -12.26 -1.58
N ARG A 235 40.85 -12.91 -2.53
CA ARG A 235 39.52 -13.57 -2.36
C ARG A 235 39.05 -14.23 -3.67
N THR A 236 39.54 -15.44 -3.90
CA THR A 236 38.80 -16.54 -4.55
C THR A 236 39.09 -17.81 -3.77
#